data_AF-A0A925D684-F1
#
_entry.id   AF-A0A925D684-F1
#
_cell.length_a   1.000
_cell.length_b   1.000
_cell.length_c   1.000
_cell.angle_alpha   90.00
_cell.angle_beta   90.00
_cell.angle_gamma   90.00
#
_symmetry.space_group_name_H-M   'P 1'
#
loop_
_entity.id
_entity.type
_entity.pdbx_description
1 polymer ?
#
loop_
_entity_poly.entity_id
_entity_poly.type
_entity_poly.pdbx_seq_one_letter_code
_entity_poly.pdbx_strand_id
1 'polypeptide(L)'
;MSETSLPPNVLTTRGAARRHPGRRRGAVILLFAAFLTVCVAVLALAIDLGMVASVQTDLQRSADAAALAGARDLIHGVENAVASAEEYAQLNHAGTHRLSDSEVQVEVGHWNKTSLVFQRDVTPLDAIKVIAQRQNAPFFFGKALGRDNYSTQADAIATAQPRDIMLVLDISGSMENEDKINQLKRSVNLFCSELQRQQGGDRVGVAVYSTTASLLSPLSSDISQVNSLVQSIQEDGSTNISAGMTTGRVEIEDNGRGGAGRLMVVLTDGLVNQPESAAVGRPLVIQEAQLAADDKLPILTISFGSASDPVLMSEVAEIAGGVHFHVSGDSFASQEEELRAVFLKVAANRPLQLVE
;
A
#
# COMPACT_ATOMS: atom_id res chain seq x y z
N MET A 1 48.85 27.73 -112.57
CA MET A 1 50.02 28.58 -112.27
C MET A 1 50.66 28.02 -111.01
N SER A 2 51.96 27.66 -111.12
CA SER A 2 52.95 27.43 -110.04
C SER A 2 52.70 26.21 -109.13
N GLU A 3 53.32 25.02 -109.27
CA GLU A 3 54.77 24.66 -109.12
C GLU A 3 55.44 25.42 -107.95
N THR A 4 56.23 24.90 -107.01
CA THR A 4 57.09 23.70 -106.87
C THR A 4 57.73 23.77 -105.46
N SER A 5 57.98 22.64 -104.76
CA SER A 5 59.25 22.32 -104.04
C SER A 5 59.12 21.15 -103.03
N LEU A 6 59.92 20.09 -103.25
CA LEU A 6 60.16 18.88 -102.42
C LEU A 6 61.32 19.10 -101.38
N PRO A 7 61.84 18.10 -100.61
CA PRO A 7 61.30 17.10 -99.67
C PRO A 7 62.11 17.11 -98.31
N PRO A 8 62.41 15.98 -97.63
CA PRO A 8 61.61 15.15 -96.70
C PRO A 8 62.09 15.24 -95.23
N ASN A 9 61.30 14.82 -94.23
CA ASN A 9 61.91 14.22 -93.03
C ASN A 9 61.00 13.32 -92.17
N VAL A 10 61.64 12.27 -91.70
CA VAL A 10 61.16 11.15 -90.89
C VAL A 10 60.78 11.61 -89.49
N LEU A 11 59.57 11.24 -89.00
CA LEU A 11 59.29 11.18 -87.56
C LEU A 11 58.52 9.91 -87.22
N THR A 12 59.24 9.01 -86.57
CA THR A 12 58.78 7.80 -85.88
C THR A 12 57.92 8.17 -84.67
N THR A 13 56.59 8.07 -84.77
CA THR A 13 55.72 8.17 -83.58
C THR A 13 55.62 6.81 -82.90
N ARG A 14 56.44 6.61 -81.86
CA ARG A 14 56.22 5.58 -80.84
C ARG A 14 54.84 5.77 -80.21
N GLY A 15 53.97 4.76 -80.32
CA GLY A 15 52.73 4.71 -79.57
C GLY A 15 53.01 4.64 -78.06
N ALA A 16 52.82 5.75 -77.36
CA ALA A 16 52.82 5.78 -75.91
C ALA A 16 51.50 5.15 -75.41
N ALA A 17 51.59 3.93 -74.88
CA ALA A 17 50.49 3.31 -74.17
C ALA A 17 50.08 4.18 -72.97
N ARG A 18 48.90 4.80 -73.05
CA ARG A 18 48.25 5.48 -71.92
C ARG A 18 47.96 4.43 -70.84
N ARG A 19 48.74 4.43 -69.75
CA ARG A 19 48.40 3.70 -68.53
C ARG A 19 47.15 4.33 -67.91
N HIS A 20 46.03 3.62 -67.96
CA HIS A 20 44.86 3.96 -67.15
C HIS A 20 45.22 3.91 -65.66
N PRO A 21 44.90 4.95 -64.86
CA PRO A 21 45.14 4.89 -63.43
C PRO A 21 44.27 3.79 -62.81
N GLY A 22 44.90 2.90 -62.05
CA GLY A 22 44.27 1.76 -61.41
C GLY A 22 43.05 2.18 -60.57
N ARG A 23 41.94 1.50 -60.80
CA ARG A 23 40.67 1.62 -60.06
C ARG A 23 40.92 1.49 -58.55
N ARG A 24 40.68 2.56 -57.79
CA ARG A 24 40.70 2.61 -56.31
C ARG A 24 39.52 1.85 -55.67
N ARG A 25 39.35 0.57 -55.99
CA ARG A 25 38.23 -0.26 -55.46
C ARG A 25 38.55 -0.98 -54.14
N GLY A 26 39.84 -1.12 -53.77
CA GLY A 26 40.25 -1.81 -52.53
C GLY A 26 40.03 -1.00 -51.25
N ALA A 27 40.31 0.31 -51.28
CA ALA A 27 40.17 1.17 -50.09
C ALA A 27 38.71 1.31 -49.61
N VAL A 28 37.75 1.29 -50.54
CA VAL A 28 36.32 1.38 -50.21
C VAL A 28 35.85 0.14 -49.44
N ILE A 29 36.34 -1.06 -49.79
CA ILE A 29 36.00 -2.30 -49.09
C ILE A 29 36.54 -2.27 -47.66
N LEU A 30 37.77 -1.78 -47.47
CA LEU A 30 38.37 -1.65 -46.13
C LEU A 30 37.62 -0.65 -45.25
N LEU A 31 37.27 0.52 -45.79
CA LEU A 31 36.47 1.51 -45.08
C LEU A 31 35.05 1.01 -44.78
N PHE A 32 34.42 0.31 -45.72
CA PHE A 32 33.10 -0.29 -45.52
C PHE A 32 33.13 -1.37 -44.44
N ALA A 33 34.13 -2.25 -44.44
CA ALA A 33 34.28 -3.28 -43.42
C ALA A 33 34.49 -2.65 -42.02
N ALA A 34 35.37 -1.66 -41.91
CA ALA A 34 35.59 -0.93 -40.66
C ALA A 34 34.31 -0.23 -40.16
N PHE A 35 33.58 0.43 -41.06
CA PHE A 35 32.32 1.09 -40.72
C PHE A 35 31.25 0.08 -40.28
N LEU A 36 31.10 -1.04 -40.99
CA LEU A 36 30.16 -2.10 -40.64
C LEU A 36 30.45 -2.67 -39.26
N THR A 37 31.73 -2.90 -38.92
CA THR A 37 32.12 -3.35 -37.58
C THR A 37 31.70 -2.36 -36.50
N VAL A 38 31.89 -1.05 -36.74
CA VAL A 38 31.43 -0.01 -35.81
C VAL A 38 29.91 -0.02 -35.68
N CYS A 39 29.17 -0.13 -36.78
CA CYS A 39 27.70 -0.21 -36.75
C CYS A 39 27.21 -1.43 -35.95
N VAL A 40 27.81 -2.60 -36.15
CA VAL A 40 27.47 -3.82 -35.40
C VAL A 40 27.81 -3.66 -33.92
N ALA A 41 28.96 -3.05 -33.58
CA ALA A 41 29.33 -2.78 -32.20
C ALA A 41 28.35 -1.83 -31.49
N VAL A 42 27.89 -0.78 -32.18
CA VAL A 42 26.87 0.14 -31.65
C VAL A 42 25.53 -0.57 -31.45
N LEU A 43 25.10 -1.42 -32.40
CA LEU A 43 23.87 -2.21 -32.27
C LEU A 43 23.94 -3.20 -31.10
N ALA A 44 25.07 -3.90 -30.96
CA ALA A 44 25.35 -4.80 -29.85
C ALA A 44 25.21 -4.08 -28.49
N LEU A 45 25.84 -2.91 -28.37
CA LEU A 45 25.77 -2.09 -27.16
C LEU A 45 24.34 -1.59 -26.89
N ALA A 46 23.59 -1.22 -27.94
CA ALA A 46 22.19 -0.82 -27.80
C ALA A 46 21.31 -1.97 -27.29
N ILE A 47 21.54 -3.19 -27.75
CA ILE A 47 20.83 -4.39 -27.26
C ILE A 47 21.17 -4.66 -25.79
N ASP A 48 22.45 -4.62 -25.43
CA ASP A 48 22.88 -4.83 -24.04
C ASP A 48 22.28 -3.79 -23.09
N LEU A 49 22.31 -2.50 -23.47
CA LEU A 49 21.66 -1.44 -22.69
C LEU A 49 20.14 -1.66 -22.57
N GLY A 50 19.50 -2.09 -23.66
CA GLY A 50 18.07 -2.44 -23.64
C GLY A 50 17.75 -3.57 -22.68
N MET A 51 18.57 -4.62 -22.63
CA MET A 51 18.40 -5.72 -21.67
C MET A 51 18.62 -5.26 -20.23
N VAL A 52 19.65 -4.46 -19.95
CA VAL A 52 19.90 -3.94 -18.60
C VAL A 52 18.74 -3.06 -18.14
N ALA A 53 18.24 -2.18 -19.01
CA ALA A 53 17.07 -1.34 -18.71
C ALA A 53 15.78 -2.18 -18.49
N SER A 54 15.61 -3.27 -19.24
CA SER A 54 14.51 -4.22 -19.01
C SER A 54 14.64 -4.88 -17.64
N VAL A 55 15.82 -5.38 -17.28
CA VAL A 55 16.06 -6.00 -15.96
C VAL A 55 15.84 -4.99 -14.85
N GLN A 56 16.27 -3.74 -15.02
CA GLN A 56 16.01 -2.68 -14.05
C GLN A 56 14.52 -2.42 -13.86
N THR A 57 13.74 -2.40 -14.94
CA THR A 57 12.28 -2.24 -14.87
C THR A 57 11.62 -3.42 -14.15
N ASP A 58 12.09 -4.64 -14.42
CA ASP A 58 11.61 -5.85 -13.75
C ASP A 58 11.94 -5.85 -12.26
N LEU A 59 13.14 -5.41 -11.88
CA LEU A 59 13.53 -5.24 -10.48
C LEU A 59 12.65 -4.22 -9.76
N GLN A 60 12.36 -3.07 -10.39
CA GLN A 60 11.47 -2.06 -9.80
C GLN A 60 10.08 -2.63 -9.52
N ARG A 61 9.48 -3.30 -10.52
CA ARG A 61 8.16 -3.94 -10.35
C ARG A 61 8.16 -4.99 -9.23
N SER A 62 9.26 -5.73 -9.11
CA SER A 62 9.42 -6.74 -8.06
C SER A 62 9.52 -6.07 -6.68
N ALA A 63 10.32 -5.02 -6.56
CA ALA A 63 10.47 -4.25 -5.32
C ALA A 63 9.15 -3.58 -4.91
N ASP A 64 8.45 -2.92 -5.83
CA ASP A 64 7.16 -2.26 -5.59
C ASP A 64 6.12 -3.25 -5.06
N ALA A 65 5.98 -4.41 -5.72
CA ALA A 65 5.04 -5.45 -5.34
C ALA A 65 5.39 -6.06 -3.97
N ALA A 66 6.67 -6.34 -3.74
CA ALA A 66 7.17 -6.88 -2.48
C ALA A 66 6.99 -5.89 -1.31
N ALA A 67 7.30 -4.62 -1.52
CA ALA A 67 7.13 -3.58 -0.51
C ALA A 67 5.66 -3.44 -0.14
N LEU A 68 4.75 -3.36 -1.13
CA LEU A 68 3.31 -3.32 -0.87
C LEU A 68 2.79 -4.57 -0.14
N ALA A 69 3.24 -5.76 -0.53
CA ALA A 69 2.86 -7.01 0.12
C ALA A 69 3.33 -7.06 1.59
N GLY A 70 4.60 -6.74 1.85
CA GLY A 70 5.10 -6.67 3.22
C GLY A 70 4.40 -5.59 4.04
N ALA A 71 4.21 -4.39 3.46
CA ALA A 71 3.53 -3.30 4.14
C ALA A 71 2.08 -3.67 4.48
N ARG A 72 1.41 -4.51 3.68
CA ARG A 72 0.08 -5.06 3.98
C ARG A 72 0.10 -5.98 5.20
N ASP A 73 1.08 -6.86 5.31
CA ASP A 73 1.12 -7.90 6.33
C ASP A 73 1.81 -7.51 7.64
N LEU A 74 2.36 -6.29 7.70
CA LEU A 74 2.92 -5.72 8.94
C LEU A 74 1.93 -5.72 10.11
N ILE A 75 0.62 -5.74 9.83
CA ILE A 75 -0.47 -5.85 10.81
C ILE A 75 -0.46 -7.21 11.55
N HIS A 76 0.05 -8.25 10.89
CA HIS A 76 0.22 -9.59 11.45
C HIS A 76 1.60 -9.76 12.11
N GLY A 77 2.39 -8.69 12.21
CA GLY A 77 3.73 -8.69 12.78
C GLY A 77 4.85 -8.65 11.74
N VAL A 78 6.05 -8.32 12.22
CA VAL A 78 7.25 -8.11 11.39
C VAL A 78 7.65 -9.36 10.62
N GLU A 79 7.57 -10.54 11.24
CA GLU A 79 7.94 -11.81 10.61
C GLU A 79 7.06 -12.12 9.39
N ASN A 80 5.74 -11.94 9.52
CA ASN A 80 4.80 -12.11 8.40
C ASN A 80 5.03 -11.07 7.31
N ALA A 81 5.27 -9.81 7.69
CA ALA A 81 5.59 -8.74 6.73
C ALA A 81 6.83 -9.08 5.88
N VAL A 82 7.90 -9.55 6.51
CA VAL A 82 9.15 -9.91 5.82
C VAL A 82 8.93 -11.12 4.93
N ALA A 83 8.29 -12.18 5.44
CA ALA A 83 8.01 -13.38 4.67
C ALA A 83 7.17 -13.08 3.41
N SER A 84 6.12 -12.26 3.54
CA SER A 84 5.29 -11.85 2.41
C SER A 84 6.05 -10.98 1.41
N ALA A 85 6.91 -10.06 1.86
CA ALA A 85 7.73 -9.25 0.96
C ALA A 85 8.71 -10.14 0.15
N GLU A 86 9.39 -11.07 0.81
CA GLU A 86 10.31 -12.01 0.17
C GLU A 86 9.58 -12.91 -0.83
N GLU A 87 8.42 -13.47 -0.47
CA GLU A 87 7.61 -14.30 -1.36
C GLU A 87 7.23 -13.52 -2.64
N TYR A 88 6.70 -12.31 -2.50
CA TYR A 88 6.30 -11.50 -3.65
C TYR A 88 7.49 -11.06 -4.52
N ALA A 89 8.64 -10.78 -3.91
CA ALA A 89 9.86 -10.49 -4.68
C ALA A 89 10.27 -11.71 -5.53
N GLN A 90 10.21 -12.91 -4.97
CA GLN A 90 10.66 -14.14 -5.61
C GLN A 90 9.70 -14.71 -6.66
N LEU A 91 8.41 -14.37 -6.56
CA LEU A 91 7.43 -14.69 -7.62
C LEU A 91 7.73 -13.94 -8.92
N ASN A 92 8.43 -12.81 -8.85
CA ASN A 92 8.78 -12.01 -10.00
C ASN A 92 10.11 -12.43 -10.64
N HIS A 93 10.19 -12.22 -11.95
CA HIS A 93 11.38 -12.44 -12.74
C HIS A 93 12.11 -11.12 -12.94
N ALA A 94 13.44 -11.15 -12.95
CA ALA A 94 14.28 -10.05 -13.40
C ALA A 94 15.12 -10.53 -14.59
N GLY A 95 14.69 -10.18 -15.81
CA GLY A 95 15.19 -10.80 -17.03
C GLY A 95 14.70 -12.24 -17.18
N THR A 96 15.61 -13.20 -17.34
CA THR A 96 15.27 -14.60 -17.62
C THR A 96 15.15 -15.49 -16.38
N HIS A 97 15.49 -14.98 -15.19
CA HIS A 97 15.53 -15.75 -13.95
C HIS A 97 14.70 -15.05 -12.86
N ARG A 98 14.21 -15.84 -11.90
CA ARG A 98 13.60 -15.31 -10.68
C ARG A 98 14.64 -14.69 -9.76
N LEU A 99 14.20 -13.86 -8.83
CA LEU A 99 15.06 -13.38 -7.75
C LEU A 99 15.28 -14.51 -6.72
N SER A 100 16.51 -14.60 -6.21
CA SER A 100 16.88 -15.48 -5.11
C SER A 100 16.90 -14.73 -3.78
N ASP A 101 16.98 -15.45 -2.65
CA ASP A 101 17.06 -14.85 -1.31
C ASP A 101 18.22 -13.84 -1.20
N SER A 102 19.37 -14.13 -1.79
CA SER A 102 20.54 -13.22 -1.77
C SER A 102 20.36 -11.93 -2.57
N GLU A 103 19.32 -11.89 -3.41
CA GLU A 103 19.01 -10.80 -4.32
C GLU A 103 17.88 -9.90 -3.82
N VAL A 104 17.30 -10.23 -2.66
CA VAL A 104 16.24 -9.48 -2.02
C VAL A 104 16.69 -9.13 -0.60
N GLN A 105 16.57 -7.87 -0.24
CA GLN A 105 16.76 -7.41 1.14
C GLN A 105 15.51 -6.67 1.57
N VAL A 106 14.97 -7.04 2.74
CA VAL A 106 13.79 -6.42 3.32
C VAL A 106 14.17 -5.76 4.63
N GLU A 107 13.79 -4.50 4.78
CA GLU A 107 13.96 -3.72 6.02
C GLU A 107 12.61 -3.21 6.49
N VAL A 108 12.39 -3.25 7.80
CA VAL A 108 11.17 -2.76 8.45
C VAL A 108 11.50 -1.54 9.29
N GLY A 109 10.63 -0.53 9.29
CA GLY A 109 10.89 0.70 10.01
C GLY A 109 9.76 1.70 9.91
N HIS A 110 10.12 2.97 10.05
CA HIS A 110 9.21 4.11 9.99
C HIS A 110 9.48 4.97 8.75
N TRP A 111 8.44 5.39 8.05
CA TRP A 111 8.55 6.42 7.01
C TRP A 111 8.25 7.81 7.58
N ASN A 112 9.29 8.63 7.72
CA ASN A 112 9.11 10.02 8.15
C ASN A 112 8.61 10.87 6.98
N LYS A 113 7.32 11.19 6.99
CA LYS A 113 6.65 12.00 5.95
C LYS A 113 7.15 13.44 5.84
N THR A 114 7.85 13.96 6.85
CA THR A 114 8.38 15.34 6.84
C THR A 114 9.76 15.38 6.21
N SER A 115 10.66 14.49 6.63
CA SER A 115 12.02 14.43 6.08
C SER A 115 12.10 13.62 4.79
N LEU A 116 11.06 12.84 4.46
CA LEU A 116 11.04 11.87 3.36
C LEU A 116 12.19 10.86 3.47
N VAL A 117 12.38 10.31 4.67
CA VAL A 117 13.47 9.38 4.98
C VAL A 117 12.90 8.16 5.69
N PHE A 118 13.30 6.99 5.22
CA PHE A 118 13.08 5.72 5.90
C PHE A 118 14.02 5.55 7.09
N GLN A 119 13.45 5.21 8.23
CA GLN A 119 14.14 5.04 9.49
C GLN A 119 13.97 3.60 9.96
N ARG A 120 15.01 2.80 9.73
CA ARG A 120 15.03 1.38 10.08
C ARG A 120 14.85 1.16 11.59
N ASP A 121 14.04 0.17 11.96
CA ASP A 121 13.81 -0.26 13.35
C ASP A 121 13.29 0.86 14.29
N VAL A 122 12.71 1.94 13.73
CA VAL A 122 12.08 3.03 14.49
C VAL A 122 10.57 2.84 14.56
N THR A 123 9.97 3.07 15.72
CA THR A 123 8.52 3.00 15.93
C THR A 123 7.85 4.37 15.68
N PRO A 124 6.62 4.41 15.14
CA PRO A 124 5.77 3.28 14.76
C PRO A 124 6.33 2.50 13.56
N LEU A 125 6.20 1.17 13.59
CA LEU A 125 6.57 0.33 12.47
C LEU A 125 5.46 0.41 11.43
N ASP A 126 5.64 1.32 10.47
CA ASP A 126 4.63 1.65 9.45
C ASP A 126 5.18 1.60 8.02
N ALA A 127 6.41 1.16 7.82
CA ALA A 127 7.03 1.10 6.50
C ALA A 127 7.88 -0.15 6.28
N ILE A 128 7.89 -0.62 5.03
CA ILE A 128 8.74 -1.68 4.51
C ILE A 128 9.55 -1.12 3.36
N LYS A 129 10.87 -1.28 3.43
CA LYS A 129 11.80 -1.04 2.33
C LYS A 129 12.24 -2.37 1.74
N VAL A 130 12.10 -2.54 0.43
CA VAL A 130 12.60 -3.70 -0.30
C VAL A 130 13.66 -3.24 -1.28
N ILE A 131 14.81 -3.91 -1.27
CA ILE A 131 15.89 -3.73 -2.23
C ILE A 131 16.00 -5.01 -3.04
N ALA A 132 15.71 -4.93 -4.34
CA ALA A 132 15.88 -6.02 -5.28
C ALA A 132 17.12 -5.74 -6.14
N GLN A 133 18.03 -6.70 -6.22
CA GLN A 133 19.29 -6.54 -6.94
C GLN A 133 19.61 -7.72 -7.83
N ARG A 134 20.31 -7.46 -8.93
CA ARG A 134 20.92 -8.46 -9.79
C ARG A 134 22.40 -8.17 -9.86
N GLN A 135 23.22 -9.10 -9.40
CA GLN A 135 24.67 -8.95 -9.42
C GLN A 135 25.31 -9.93 -10.42
N ASN A 136 26.39 -9.50 -11.06
CA ASN A 136 27.21 -10.34 -11.94
C ASN A 136 26.42 -11.01 -13.09
N ALA A 137 25.38 -10.38 -13.60
CA ALA A 137 24.63 -10.89 -14.74
C ALA A 137 25.43 -10.71 -16.04
N PRO A 138 25.47 -11.70 -16.94
CA PRO A 138 26.32 -11.62 -18.12
C PRO A 138 25.77 -10.62 -19.14
N PHE A 139 26.65 -9.82 -19.73
CA PHE A 139 26.32 -9.13 -20.98
C PHE A 139 26.22 -10.14 -22.14
N PHE A 140 25.37 -9.86 -23.12
CA PHE A 140 25.24 -10.71 -24.30
C PHE A 140 26.34 -10.39 -25.32
N PHE A 141 26.53 -9.10 -25.64
CA PHE A 141 27.57 -8.67 -26.58
C PHE A 141 28.73 -7.90 -25.92
N GLY A 142 28.56 -7.39 -24.71
CA GLY A 142 29.56 -6.63 -23.96
C GLY A 142 30.89 -7.35 -23.79
N LYS A 143 30.89 -8.69 -23.83
CA LYS A 143 32.10 -9.52 -23.80
C LYS A 143 33.05 -9.20 -24.95
N ALA A 144 32.52 -8.87 -26.14
CA ALA A 144 33.32 -8.45 -27.29
C ALA A 144 34.01 -7.09 -27.08
N LEU A 145 33.54 -6.29 -26.10
CA LEU A 145 34.09 -5.01 -25.69
C LEU A 145 34.86 -5.09 -24.35
N GLY A 146 35.13 -6.30 -23.84
CA GLY A 146 35.83 -6.52 -22.57
C GLY A 146 34.98 -6.27 -21.32
N ARG A 147 33.65 -6.27 -21.43
CA ARG A 147 32.70 -6.14 -20.32
C ARG A 147 31.95 -7.46 -20.16
N ASP A 148 32.30 -8.25 -19.15
CA ASP A 148 31.71 -9.57 -18.98
C ASP A 148 30.33 -9.54 -18.34
N ASN A 149 30.17 -8.72 -17.29
CA ASN A 149 28.97 -8.71 -16.46
C ASN A 149 28.50 -7.29 -16.12
N TYR A 150 27.24 -7.17 -15.73
CA TYR A 150 26.64 -5.99 -15.13
C TYR A 150 26.00 -6.32 -13.78
N SER A 151 25.80 -5.26 -13.00
CA SER A 151 24.99 -5.29 -11.77
C SER A 151 24.03 -4.12 -11.81
N THR A 152 22.80 -4.34 -11.32
CA THR A 152 21.77 -3.32 -11.22
C THR A 152 20.88 -3.61 -10.02
N GLN A 153 20.27 -2.58 -9.46
CA GLN A 153 19.36 -2.69 -8.33
C GLN A 153 18.19 -1.73 -8.50
N ALA A 154 17.11 -2.02 -7.79
CA ALA A 154 15.97 -1.15 -7.58
C ALA A 154 15.55 -1.27 -6.12
N ASP A 155 15.07 -0.18 -5.55
CA ASP A 155 14.44 -0.16 -4.24
C ASP A 155 13.05 0.44 -4.32
N ALA A 156 12.21 0.02 -3.37
CA ALA A 156 10.86 0.52 -3.20
C ALA A 156 10.53 0.60 -1.73
N ILE A 157 9.79 1.63 -1.35
CA ILE A 157 9.33 1.81 0.03
C ILE A 157 7.82 1.92 0.02
N ALA A 158 7.17 1.04 0.78
CA ALA A 158 5.74 1.08 1.01
C ALA A 158 5.46 1.37 2.47
N THR A 159 4.53 2.28 2.72
CA THR A 159 4.04 2.60 4.06
C THR A 159 2.58 2.20 4.21
N ALA A 160 2.27 1.65 5.37
CA ALA A 160 0.91 1.43 5.83
C ALA A 160 0.44 2.66 6.60
N GLN A 161 -0.60 3.32 6.10
CA GLN A 161 -1.09 4.54 6.72
C GLN A 161 -1.70 4.24 8.09
N PRO A 162 -1.48 5.12 9.08
CA PRO A 162 -2.11 4.98 10.39
C PRO A 162 -3.62 5.18 10.28
N ARG A 163 -4.38 4.84 11.31
CA ARG A 163 -5.84 5.02 11.34
C ARG A 163 -6.30 5.94 12.45
N ASP A 164 -7.43 6.59 12.20
CA ASP A 164 -8.19 7.31 13.22
C ASP A 164 -9.54 6.60 13.39
N ILE A 165 -9.76 6.12 14.61
CA ILE A 165 -10.85 5.21 14.94
C ILE A 165 -11.75 5.86 15.98
N MET A 166 -13.05 5.95 15.72
CA MET A 166 -14.02 6.40 16.70
C MET A 166 -14.85 5.24 17.22
N LEU A 167 -14.74 4.99 18.53
CA LEU A 167 -15.62 4.09 19.25
C LEU A 167 -16.88 4.86 19.66
N VAL A 168 -18.05 4.37 19.26
CA VAL A 168 -19.35 4.96 19.56
C VAL A 168 -20.08 3.96 20.45
N LEU A 169 -20.11 4.25 21.75
CA LEU A 169 -20.48 3.29 22.79
C LEU A 169 -21.87 3.60 23.36
N ASP A 170 -22.75 2.63 23.27
CA ASP A 170 -24.04 2.63 23.96
C ASP A 170 -23.84 2.41 25.46
N ILE A 171 -24.31 3.37 26.24
CA ILE A 171 -24.28 3.29 27.71
C ILE A 171 -25.70 3.32 28.26
N SER A 172 -26.72 3.05 27.45
CA SER A 172 -28.12 3.06 27.88
C SER A 172 -28.42 2.04 28.97
N GLY A 173 -29.49 2.27 29.75
CA GLY A 173 -29.86 1.37 30.85
C GLY A 173 -30.13 -0.09 30.43
N SER A 174 -30.43 -0.37 29.16
CA SER A 174 -30.58 -1.74 28.66
C SER A 174 -29.27 -2.52 28.60
N MET A 175 -28.12 -1.83 28.68
CA MET A 175 -26.77 -2.41 28.77
C MET A 175 -26.44 -3.00 30.15
N GLU A 176 -27.26 -2.73 31.18
CA GLU A 176 -27.13 -3.35 32.52
C GLU A 176 -27.42 -4.87 32.49
N ASN A 177 -28.33 -5.28 31.61
CA ASN A 177 -28.78 -6.67 31.52
C ASN A 177 -27.75 -7.55 30.79
N GLU A 178 -27.78 -8.86 31.06
CA GLU A 178 -26.99 -9.88 30.33
C GLU A 178 -25.46 -9.62 30.32
N ASP A 179 -24.91 -8.88 31.29
CA ASP A 179 -23.47 -8.51 31.35
C ASP A 179 -23.01 -7.65 30.15
N LYS A 180 -23.93 -7.05 29.37
CA LYS A 180 -23.61 -6.40 28.07
C LYS A 180 -22.59 -5.28 28.21
N ILE A 181 -22.71 -4.41 29.22
CA ILE A 181 -21.75 -3.32 29.43
C ILE A 181 -20.33 -3.85 29.72
N ASN A 182 -20.22 -4.96 30.45
CA ASN A 182 -18.93 -5.59 30.70
C ASN A 182 -18.39 -6.29 29.46
N GLN A 183 -19.24 -6.88 28.62
CA GLN A 183 -18.85 -7.42 27.33
C GLN A 183 -18.33 -6.31 26.40
N LEU A 184 -19.02 -5.18 26.32
CA LEU A 184 -18.57 -3.99 25.61
C LEU A 184 -17.19 -3.53 26.11
N LYS A 185 -17.01 -3.40 27.42
CA LYS A 185 -15.72 -3.05 28.03
C LYS A 185 -14.60 -4.05 27.69
N ARG A 186 -14.91 -5.36 27.69
CA ARG A 186 -13.96 -6.42 27.27
C ARG A 186 -13.64 -6.33 25.77
N SER A 187 -14.63 -6.10 24.90
CA SER A 187 -14.44 -5.88 23.46
C SER A 187 -13.51 -4.71 23.19
N VAL A 188 -13.74 -3.56 23.85
CA VAL A 188 -12.91 -2.38 23.68
C VAL A 188 -11.50 -2.62 24.21
N ASN A 189 -11.35 -3.30 25.35
CA ASN A 189 -10.04 -3.66 25.88
C ASN A 189 -9.24 -4.55 24.92
N LEU A 190 -9.90 -5.57 24.36
CA LEU A 190 -9.30 -6.44 23.34
C LEU A 190 -8.86 -5.62 22.12
N PHE A 191 -9.76 -4.79 21.59
CA PHE A 191 -9.47 -3.94 20.44
C PHE A 191 -8.29 -2.99 20.66
N CYS A 192 -8.28 -2.28 21.78
CA CYS A 192 -7.19 -1.39 22.17
C CYS A 192 -5.86 -2.14 22.29
N SER A 193 -5.88 -3.35 22.87
CA SER A 193 -4.70 -4.21 22.99
C SER A 193 -4.17 -4.66 21.62
N GLU A 194 -5.05 -4.94 20.65
CA GLU A 194 -4.65 -5.25 19.27
C GLU A 194 -3.93 -4.08 18.60
N LEU A 195 -4.51 -2.88 18.66
CA LEU A 195 -3.94 -1.68 18.06
C LEU A 195 -2.56 -1.36 18.66
N GLN A 196 -2.43 -1.49 19.98
CA GLN A 196 -1.16 -1.24 20.68
C GLN A 196 -0.07 -2.23 20.28
N ARG A 197 -0.41 -3.51 20.08
CA ARG A 197 0.56 -4.52 19.63
C ARG A 197 1.06 -4.27 18.22
N GLN A 198 0.20 -3.77 17.34
CA GLN A 198 0.54 -3.48 15.95
C GLN A 198 1.48 -2.28 15.80
N GLN A 199 1.53 -1.38 16.79
CA GLN A 199 2.38 -0.19 16.79
C GLN A 199 2.27 0.65 15.51
N GLY A 200 1.09 0.68 14.87
CA GLY A 200 0.85 1.33 13.57
C GLY A 200 0.56 2.83 13.64
N GLY A 201 0.79 3.49 14.79
CA GLY A 201 0.51 4.91 14.97
C GLY A 201 -0.98 5.28 14.93
N ASP A 202 -1.86 4.34 15.27
CA ASP A 202 -3.31 4.54 15.32
C ASP A 202 -3.73 5.52 16.43
N ARG A 203 -4.84 6.22 16.22
CA ARG A 203 -5.52 7.01 17.25
C ARG A 203 -6.92 6.48 17.48
N VAL A 204 -7.36 6.52 18.73
CA VAL A 204 -8.70 6.12 19.14
C VAL A 204 -9.35 7.29 19.86
N GLY A 205 -10.58 7.61 19.48
CA GLY A 205 -11.47 8.49 20.24
C GLY A 205 -12.73 7.72 20.63
N VAL A 206 -13.47 8.28 21.58
CA VAL A 206 -14.64 7.64 22.17
C VAL A 206 -15.76 8.65 22.29
N ALA A 207 -16.88 8.37 21.62
CA ALA A 207 -18.16 8.97 21.90
C ALA A 207 -19.00 7.98 22.71
N VAL A 208 -19.68 8.47 23.73
CA VAL A 208 -20.66 7.70 24.50
C VAL A 208 -22.04 8.29 24.26
N TYR A 209 -23.06 7.44 24.22
CA TYR A 209 -24.43 7.92 24.09
C TYR A 209 -25.41 7.14 24.96
N SER A 210 -26.38 7.89 25.46
CA SER A 210 -27.60 7.39 26.06
C SER A 210 -28.78 8.19 25.50
N THR A 211 -29.47 8.98 26.33
CA THR A 211 -30.46 9.97 25.89
C THR A 211 -29.81 11.06 25.02
N THR A 212 -28.58 11.43 25.37
CA THR A 212 -27.74 12.39 24.64
C THR A 212 -26.39 11.74 24.32
N ALA A 213 -25.65 12.32 23.39
CA ALA A 213 -24.30 11.88 23.06
C ALA A 213 -23.26 12.91 23.51
N SER A 214 -22.09 12.42 23.91
CA SER A 214 -20.96 13.27 24.26
C SER A 214 -19.63 12.61 23.90
N LEU A 215 -18.62 13.43 23.64
CA LEU A 215 -17.25 12.96 23.40
C LEU A 215 -16.58 12.68 24.74
N LEU A 216 -16.35 11.40 25.05
CA LEU A 216 -15.64 10.98 26.25
C LEU A 216 -14.13 11.15 26.10
N SER A 217 -13.62 10.88 24.90
CA SER A 217 -12.22 11.15 24.55
C SER A 217 -12.14 11.61 23.09
N PRO A 218 -11.42 12.71 22.79
CA PRO A 218 -11.04 13.01 21.42
C PRO A 218 -10.08 11.95 20.87
N LEU A 219 -9.82 12.00 19.56
CA LEU A 219 -8.83 11.13 18.90
C LEU A 219 -7.46 11.27 19.58
N SER A 220 -7.03 10.20 20.25
CA SER A 220 -5.77 10.17 21.01
C SER A 220 -4.88 9.01 20.60
N SER A 221 -3.57 9.23 20.58
CA SER A 221 -2.57 8.17 20.44
C SER A 221 -2.29 7.45 21.77
N ASP A 222 -2.74 8.00 22.91
CA ASP A 222 -2.68 7.32 24.21
C ASP A 222 -3.88 6.36 24.36
N ILE A 223 -3.79 5.26 23.62
CA ILE A 223 -4.83 4.22 23.59
C ILE A 223 -5.04 3.61 25.00
N SER A 224 -4.00 3.59 25.85
CA SER A 224 -4.10 3.09 27.23
C SER A 224 -5.00 3.98 28.08
N GLN A 225 -4.83 5.30 27.96
CA GLN A 225 -5.68 6.27 28.63
C GLN A 225 -7.13 6.18 28.13
N VAL A 226 -7.32 6.09 26.81
CA VAL A 226 -8.64 5.93 26.18
C VAL A 226 -9.36 4.69 26.72
N ASN A 227 -8.67 3.53 26.73
CA ASN A 227 -9.23 2.30 27.27
C ASN A 227 -9.59 2.44 28.76
N SER A 228 -8.74 3.08 29.56
CA SER A 228 -9.00 3.31 30.99
C SER A 228 -10.26 4.15 31.23
N LEU A 229 -10.52 5.17 30.40
CA LEU A 229 -11.77 5.94 30.43
C LEU A 229 -12.97 5.03 30.15
N VAL A 230 -12.88 4.18 29.13
CA VAL A 230 -13.96 3.24 28.79
C VAL A 230 -14.25 2.26 29.93
N GLN A 231 -13.23 1.75 30.62
CA GLN A 231 -13.43 0.85 31.76
C GLN A 231 -14.21 1.51 32.92
N SER A 232 -14.16 2.84 33.04
CA SER A 232 -14.83 3.61 34.10
C SER A 232 -16.30 3.95 33.82
N ILE A 233 -16.74 3.81 32.56
CA ILE A 233 -18.12 4.13 32.14
C ILE A 233 -19.15 3.36 32.98
N GLN A 234 -20.27 4.01 33.27
CA GLN A 234 -21.46 3.41 33.88
C GLN A 234 -22.65 3.62 32.95
N GLU A 235 -23.63 2.73 33.04
CA GLU A 235 -24.90 2.89 32.34
C GLU A 235 -25.74 4.09 32.83
N ASP A 236 -26.47 4.71 31.91
CA ASP A 236 -27.39 5.82 32.17
C ASP A 236 -28.42 5.96 31.03
N GLY A 237 -29.62 6.45 31.34
CA GLY A 237 -30.56 7.00 30.36
C GLY A 237 -31.15 6.02 29.31
N SER A 238 -31.66 6.63 28.22
CA SER A 238 -32.27 5.97 27.03
C SER A 238 -31.23 5.71 25.93
N THR A 239 -31.63 5.41 24.69
CA THR A 239 -30.76 4.92 23.60
C THR A 239 -30.90 5.77 22.31
N ASN A 240 -29.98 6.72 22.10
CA ASN A 240 -29.92 7.62 20.93
C ASN A 240 -28.69 7.32 20.04
N ILE A 241 -28.78 6.24 19.27
CA ILE A 241 -27.69 5.76 18.38
C ILE A 241 -27.26 6.85 17.38
N SER A 242 -28.22 7.53 16.77
CA SER A 242 -27.94 8.57 15.77
C SER A 242 -27.06 9.69 16.34
N ALA A 243 -27.34 10.18 17.55
CA ALA A 243 -26.52 11.24 18.16
C ALA A 243 -25.09 10.77 18.47
N GLY A 244 -24.92 9.50 18.87
CA GLY A 244 -23.61 8.89 19.07
C GLY A 244 -22.81 8.83 17.77
N MET A 245 -23.45 8.38 16.68
CA MET A 245 -22.85 8.32 15.35
C MET A 245 -22.48 9.71 14.84
N THR A 246 -23.37 10.70 14.97
CA THR A 246 -23.07 12.10 14.60
C THR A 246 -21.84 12.61 15.35
N THR A 247 -21.77 12.39 16.67
CA THR A 247 -20.64 12.84 17.50
C THR A 247 -19.32 12.21 17.05
N GLY A 248 -19.32 10.90 16.77
CA GLY A 248 -18.14 10.20 16.27
C GLY A 248 -17.73 10.67 14.87
N ARG A 249 -18.68 10.90 13.97
CA ARG A 249 -18.42 11.34 12.60
C ARG A 249 -17.81 12.74 12.60
N VAL A 250 -18.39 13.67 13.36
CA VAL A 250 -17.89 15.05 13.48
C VAL A 250 -16.47 15.09 14.05
N GLU A 251 -16.15 14.28 15.06
CA GLU A 251 -14.77 14.21 15.58
C GLU A 251 -13.76 13.73 14.51
N ILE A 252 -14.11 12.75 13.67
CA ILE A 252 -13.24 12.32 12.56
C ILE A 252 -13.15 13.39 11.48
N GLU A 253 -14.25 14.08 11.20
CA GLU A 253 -14.30 15.15 10.20
C GLU A 253 -13.39 16.32 10.59
N ASP A 254 -13.51 16.79 11.84
CA ASP A 254 -12.80 17.97 12.35
C ASP A 254 -11.34 17.67 12.73
N ASN A 255 -11.07 16.51 13.33
CA ASN A 255 -9.78 16.20 13.97
C ASN A 255 -9.04 15.01 13.35
N GLY A 256 -9.62 14.34 12.36
CA GLY A 256 -9.00 13.22 11.65
C GLY A 256 -7.80 13.66 10.79
N ARG A 257 -6.76 12.83 10.76
CA ARG A 257 -5.55 13.00 9.95
C ARG A 257 -5.86 12.79 8.47
N GLY A 258 -5.39 13.72 7.63
CA GLY A 258 -5.39 13.54 6.18
C GLY A 258 -4.54 12.31 5.77
N GLY A 259 -5.11 11.45 4.92
CA GLY A 259 -4.45 10.24 4.42
C GLY A 259 -4.40 9.07 5.40
N ALA A 260 -4.86 9.23 6.65
CA ALA A 260 -5.07 8.12 7.56
C ALA A 260 -6.32 7.32 7.16
N GLY A 261 -6.31 6.01 7.43
CA GLY A 261 -7.54 5.22 7.37
C GLY A 261 -8.55 5.71 8.41
N ARG A 262 -9.83 5.65 8.09
CA ARG A 262 -10.91 6.08 8.99
C ARG A 262 -11.80 4.89 9.32
N LEU A 263 -12.26 4.80 10.56
CA LEU A 263 -13.20 3.76 10.99
C LEU A 263 -14.06 4.26 12.13
N MET A 264 -15.36 3.99 12.05
CA MET A 264 -16.26 4.10 13.20
C MET A 264 -16.63 2.70 13.68
N VAL A 265 -16.60 2.49 14.99
CA VAL A 265 -17.02 1.23 15.61
C VAL A 265 -18.20 1.54 16.54
N VAL A 266 -19.39 1.11 16.17
CA VAL A 266 -20.62 1.33 16.93
C VAL A 266 -20.91 0.08 17.76
N LEU A 267 -20.92 0.22 19.08
CA LEU A 267 -21.20 -0.85 20.03
C LEU A 267 -22.55 -0.54 20.69
N THR A 268 -23.53 -1.43 20.55
CA THR A 268 -24.91 -1.19 21.00
C THR A 268 -25.63 -2.48 21.32
N ASP A 269 -26.78 -2.41 22.00
CA ASP A 269 -27.76 -3.49 21.99
C ASP A 269 -28.90 -3.24 20.98
N GLY A 270 -28.80 -2.24 20.10
CA GLY A 270 -29.62 -2.07 18.89
C GLY A 270 -31.04 -1.56 19.10
N LEU A 271 -31.47 -1.31 20.34
CA LEU A 271 -32.82 -0.88 20.66
C LEU A 271 -32.98 0.63 20.55
N VAL A 272 -33.23 1.13 19.33
CA VAL A 272 -33.49 2.56 19.10
C VAL A 272 -34.82 2.99 19.74
N ASN A 273 -34.75 3.83 20.76
CA ASN A 273 -35.93 4.39 21.44
C ASN A 273 -35.95 5.93 21.47
N GLN A 274 -34.89 6.60 20.98
CA GLN A 274 -34.74 8.06 20.89
C GLN A 274 -34.46 8.54 19.45
N PRO A 275 -34.69 9.83 19.10
CA PRO A 275 -35.08 10.96 19.97
C PRO A 275 -36.57 11.05 20.37
N GLU A 276 -37.43 10.18 19.84
CA GLU A 276 -38.87 10.16 20.21
C GLU A 276 -39.44 8.73 20.26
N SER A 277 -39.14 7.93 19.24
CA SER A 277 -39.52 6.51 19.15
C SER A 277 -38.65 5.81 18.12
N ALA A 278 -38.71 4.48 18.06
CA ALA A 278 -38.06 3.70 17.00
C ALA A 278 -38.48 4.16 15.58
N ALA A 279 -39.72 4.60 15.38
CA ALA A 279 -40.20 5.07 14.07
C ALA A 279 -39.53 6.37 13.61
N VAL A 280 -39.05 7.20 14.54
CA VAL A 280 -38.36 8.46 14.27
C VAL A 280 -36.84 8.26 14.27
N GLY A 281 -36.33 7.46 15.23
CA GLY A 281 -34.90 7.23 15.38
C GLY A 281 -34.28 6.37 14.27
N ARG A 282 -34.96 5.33 13.79
CA ARG A 282 -34.41 4.44 12.76
C ARG A 282 -34.05 5.18 11.46
N PRO A 283 -34.93 6.03 10.88
CA PRO A 283 -34.55 6.82 9.71
C PRO A 283 -33.31 7.70 9.93
N LEU A 284 -33.13 8.26 11.14
CA LEU A 284 -31.97 9.09 11.47
C LEU A 284 -30.67 8.28 11.55
N VAL A 285 -30.73 7.06 12.11
CA VAL A 285 -29.59 6.14 12.13
C VAL A 285 -29.15 5.78 10.70
N ILE A 286 -30.12 5.47 9.83
CA ILE A 286 -29.86 5.20 8.41
C ILE A 286 -29.29 6.43 7.69
N GLN A 287 -29.81 7.62 7.99
CA GLN A 287 -29.28 8.87 7.44
C GLN A 287 -27.82 9.10 7.86
N GLU A 288 -27.48 8.90 9.12
CA GLU A 288 -26.08 9.02 9.58
C GLU A 288 -25.17 7.97 8.95
N ALA A 289 -25.66 6.76 8.70
CA ALA A 289 -24.90 5.75 7.95
C ALA A 289 -24.61 6.21 6.51
N GLN A 290 -25.56 6.87 5.85
CA GLN A 290 -25.36 7.45 4.51
C GLN A 290 -24.35 8.59 4.54
N LEU A 291 -24.42 9.48 5.53
CA LEU A 291 -23.43 10.56 5.70
C LEU A 291 -22.03 9.98 5.93
N ALA A 292 -21.90 8.95 6.77
CA ALA A 292 -20.63 8.27 6.97
C ALA A 292 -20.11 7.64 5.66
N ALA A 293 -20.99 7.06 4.84
CA ALA A 293 -20.61 6.51 3.54
C ALA A 293 -20.08 7.61 2.58
N ASP A 294 -20.76 8.76 2.52
CA ASP A 294 -20.33 9.93 1.73
C ASP A 294 -18.95 10.44 2.18
N ASP A 295 -18.68 10.39 3.49
CA ASP A 295 -17.41 10.76 4.10
C ASP A 295 -16.32 9.68 3.99
N LYS A 296 -16.62 8.54 3.34
CA LYS A 296 -15.75 7.35 3.25
C LYS A 296 -15.31 6.84 4.62
N LEU A 297 -16.23 6.89 5.58
CA LEU A 297 -16.08 6.41 6.95
C LEU A 297 -16.81 5.07 7.11
N PRO A 298 -16.12 3.92 6.96
CA PRO A 298 -16.73 2.63 7.19
C PRO A 298 -17.17 2.47 8.64
N ILE A 299 -18.30 1.78 8.84
CA ILE A 299 -18.88 1.51 10.16
C ILE A 299 -18.82 0.01 10.47
N LEU A 300 -18.09 -0.36 11.52
CA LEU A 300 -18.18 -1.67 12.16
C LEU A 300 -19.24 -1.60 13.26
N THR A 301 -20.32 -2.36 13.13
CA THR A 301 -21.34 -2.42 14.18
C THR A 301 -21.20 -3.72 14.99
N ILE A 302 -21.25 -3.62 16.31
CA ILE A 302 -21.23 -4.76 17.23
C ILE A 302 -22.50 -4.68 18.08
N SER A 303 -23.38 -5.67 17.93
CA SER A 303 -24.62 -5.76 18.72
C SER A 303 -24.50 -6.76 19.87
N PHE A 304 -24.90 -6.39 21.09
CA PHE A 304 -24.82 -7.24 22.27
C PHE A 304 -26.18 -7.76 22.74
N GLY A 305 -26.25 -9.05 23.05
CA GLY A 305 -27.35 -9.69 23.75
C GLY A 305 -28.58 -10.03 22.90
N SER A 306 -29.44 -10.86 23.49
CA SER A 306 -30.52 -11.55 22.76
C SER A 306 -31.62 -10.64 22.22
N ALA A 307 -31.83 -9.50 22.88
CA ALA A 307 -32.85 -8.51 22.54
C ALA A 307 -32.39 -7.49 21.49
N SER A 308 -31.21 -7.69 20.88
CA SER A 308 -30.68 -6.72 19.93
C SER A 308 -31.40 -6.68 18.60
N ASP A 309 -31.26 -5.57 17.87
CA ASP A 309 -31.69 -5.45 16.48
C ASP A 309 -30.51 -5.63 15.52
N PRO A 310 -30.13 -6.89 15.21
CA PRO A 310 -29.04 -7.16 14.27
C PRO A 310 -29.39 -6.76 12.84
N VAL A 311 -30.69 -6.65 12.49
CA VAL A 311 -31.12 -6.27 11.14
C VAL A 311 -30.75 -4.81 10.88
N LEU A 312 -31.09 -3.91 11.82
CA LEU A 312 -30.73 -2.50 11.71
C LEU A 312 -29.21 -2.32 11.66
N MET A 313 -28.48 -3.00 12.53
CA MET A 313 -27.03 -2.84 12.61
C MET A 313 -26.31 -3.42 11.39
N SER A 314 -26.81 -4.54 10.85
CA SER A 314 -26.35 -5.06 9.56
C SER A 314 -26.60 -4.08 8.42
N GLU A 315 -27.77 -3.44 8.37
CA GLU A 315 -28.10 -2.42 7.35
C GLU A 315 -27.19 -1.19 7.48
N VAL A 316 -26.94 -0.69 8.70
CA VAL A 316 -26.02 0.43 8.95
C VAL A 316 -24.60 0.12 8.47
N ALA A 317 -24.09 -1.07 8.83
CA ALA A 317 -22.77 -1.49 8.40
C ALA A 317 -22.68 -1.64 6.88
N GLU A 318 -23.70 -2.21 6.23
CA GLU A 318 -23.75 -2.38 4.78
C GLU A 318 -23.74 -1.03 4.05
N ILE A 319 -24.58 -0.07 4.48
CA ILE A 319 -24.66 1.28 3.89
C ILE A 319 -23.29 1.97 3.95
N ALA A 320 -22.61 1.89 5.08
CA ALA A 320 -21.30 2.52 5.26
C ALA A 320 -20.13 1.71 4.67
N GLY A 321 -20.36 0.54 4.08
CA GLY A 321 -19.31 -0.32 3.53
C GLY A 321 -18.44 -1.01 4.58
N GLY A 322 -18.98 -1.22 5.79
CA GLY A 322 -18.35 -1.94 6.88
C GLY A 322 -18.91 -3.35 7.09
N VAL A 323 -18.88 -3.84 8.33
CA VAL A 323 -19.35 -5.18 8.69
C VAL A 323 -20.11 -5.16 10.01
N HIS A 324 -21.03 -6.11 10.20
CA HIS A 324 -21.76 -6.31 11.45
C HIS A 324 -21.28 -7.58 12.15
N PHE A 325 -21.21 -7.50 13.48
CA PHE A 325 -20.93 -8.63 14.36
C PHE A 325 -21.96 -8.67 15.49
N HIS A 326 -22.43 -9.86 15.84
CA HIS A 326 -23.37 -10.03 16.94
C HIS A 326 -22.75 -10.86 18.06
N VAL A 327 -22.68 -10.27 19.25
CA VAL A 327 -22.26 -10.97 20.47
C VAL A 327 -23.51 -11.54 21.14
N SER A 328 -23.66 -12.86 21.10
CA SER A 328 -24.79 -13.54 21.75
C SER A 328 -24.52 -13.81 23.23
N GLY A 329 -25.58 -14.05 24.02
CA GLY A 329 -25.49 -14.22 25.49
C GLY A 329 -24.70 -15.44 25.98
N ASP A 330 -24.18 -16.29 25.09
CA ASP A 330 -23.30 -17.40 25.42
C ASP A 330 -21.88 -16.87 25.61
N SER A 331 -21.45 -16.69 26.87
CA SER A 331 -20.08 -16.36 27.33
C SER A 331 -19.15 -15.70 26.29
N PHE A 332 -18.82 -14.42 26.51
CA PHE A 332 -17.87 -13.63 25.69
C PHE A 332 -16.62 -14.38 25.23
N ALA A 333 -16.05 -15.24 26.09
CA ALA A 333 -14.86 -16.03 25.80
C ALA A 333 -15.03 -16.96 24.58
N SER A 334 -16.25 -17.41 24.29
CA SER A 334 -16.54 -18.26 23.12
C SER A 334 -16.50 -17.50 21.79
N GLN A 335 -16.62 -16.17 21.83
CA GLN A 335 -16.72 -15.30 20.66
C GLN A 335 -15.54 -14.33 20.55
N GLU A 336 -14.64 -14.33 21.52
CA GLU A 336 -13.47 -13.45 21.57
C GLU A 336 -12.59 -13.59 20.32
N GLU A 337 -12.36 -14.83 19.87
CA GLU A 337 -11.53 -15.10 18.69
C GLU A 337 -12.20 -14.62 17.40
N GLU A 338 -13.52 -14.79 17.28
CA GLU A 338 -14.28 -14.33 16.12
C GLU A 338 -14.34 -12.80 16.08
N LEU A 339 -14.56 -12.16 17.23
CA LEU A 339 -14.52 -10.72 17.38
C LEU A 339 -13.12 -10.15 17.07
N ARG A 340 -12.07 -10.82 17.55
CA ARG A 340 -10.67 -10.51 17.20
C ARG A 340 -10.46 -10.60 15.69
N ALA A 341 -10.96 -11.65 15.04
CA ALA A 341 -10.84 -11.81 13.59
C ALA A 341 -11.57 -10.69 12.82
N VAL A 342 -12.75 -10.28 13.28
CA VAL A 342 -13.48 -9.12 12.71
C VAL A 342 -12.68 -7.84 12.89
N PHE A 343 -12.15 -7.59 14.08
CA PHE A 343 -11.30 -6.42 14.32
C PHE A 343 -10.06 -6.43 13.44
N LEU A 344 -9.38 -7.58 13.28
CA LEU A 344 -8.23 -7.71 12.38
C LEU A 344 -8.61 -7.52 10.92
N LYS A 345 -9.75 -8.04 10.47
CA LYS A 345 -10.25 -7.87 9.10
C LYS A 345 -10.50 -6.40 8.77
N VAL A 346 -11.18 -5.69 9.67
CA VAL A 346 -11.44 -4.25 9.50
C VAL A 346 -10.14 -3.46 9.65
N ALA A 347 -9.26 -3.89 10.56
CA ALA A 347 -7.97 -3.27 10.77
C ALA A 347 -7.00 -3.43 9.59
N ALA A 348 -7.09 -4.54 8.86
CA ALA A 348 -6.30 -4.82 7.67
C ALA A 348 -6.65 -3.89 6.51
N ASN A 349 -7.80 -3.22 6.54
CA ASN A 349 -8.20 -2.24 5.53
C ASN A 349 -7.51 -0.88 5.73
N ARG A 350 -6.19 -0.91 5.94
CA ARG A 350 -5.34 0.28 6.03
C ARG A 350 -4.84 0.67 4.64
N PRO A 351 -4.92 1.94 4.24
CA PRO A 351 -4.37 2.39 2.97
C PRO A 351 -2.87 2.10 2.91
N LEU A 352 -2.42 1.55 1.80
CA LEU A 352 -1.00 1.34 1.50
C LEU A 352 -0.56 2.35 0.46
N GLN A 353 0.66 2.85 0.59
CA GLN A 353 1.21 3.83 -0.34
C GLN A 353 2.69 3.53 -0.62
N LEU A 354 3.04 3.46 -1.90
CA LEU A 354 4.43 3.56 -2.34
C LEU A 354 4.89 5.00 -2.21
N VAL A 355 6.02 5.21 -1.53
CA VAL A 355 6.57 6.54 -1.22
C VAL A 355 7.95 6.77 -1.84
N GLU A 356 8.59 5.71 -2.32
CA GLU A 356 9.81 5.74 -3.11
C GLU A 356 9.81 4.56 -4.09
#